data_AF-A0A6D2IPB2-F1
#
_entry.id   AF-A0A6D2IPB2-F1
#
_cell.length_a   1.000
_cell.length_b   1.000
_cell.length_c   1.000
_cell.angle_alpha   90.00
_cell.angle_beta   90.00
_cell.angle_gamma   90.00
#
_symmetry.space_group_name_H-M   'P 1'
#
loop_
_entity.id
_entity.type
_entity.pdbx_description
1 polymer ?
#
loop_
_entity_poly.entity_id
_entity_poly.type
_entity_poly.pdbx_seq_one_letter_code
_entity_poly.pdbx_strand_id
1 'polypeptide(L)'
;MSELTQTDLVYSSRSLKLWNVLVNWLDFLYQLFLKILRAVAHLPLLSTSSSSSSSKALADGFKPLPVTELPEISAKSTVTVKIDSARRSSDEGQVRSIPRLTVVLDVDETLVSAYESSSLTSTIRTQAIEAGLKWFEIDCISSTKVYNGEPKINHVTVFERPGLHQFLEKLSQFANLIVFTAGLEDYARPLVDRIDTKHVLNDRLYRPCTVSTQYGDHVKDLSSASKNMCRTVIVDNNPYSFLLQPLNGIPCVPFSAQQPNDTQLLDVILPLLKQLSEEEDVRPALYDRFHMPEWFEKQGIPRSCWTSSSSPSQVPDESR
;
A
#
# COMPACT_ATOMS: atom_id res chain seq x y z
N MET A 1 -1.86 -62.18 -54.89
CA MET A 1 -1.42 -60.76 -54.94
C MET A 1 -2.69 -59.94 -54.79
N SER A 2 -2.96 -59.18 -53.73
CA SER A 2 -2.17 -58.77 -52.56
C SER A 2 -3.22 -58.28 -51.55
N GLU A 3 -3.09 -58.67 -50.28
CA GLU A 3 -3.85 -58.13 -49.16
C GLU A 3 -3.57 -56.62 -49.04
N LEU A 4 -4.62 -55.81 -48.87
CA LEU A 4 -4.50 -54.45 -48.35
C LEU A 4 -5.07 -54.43 -46.93
N THR A 5 -4.22 -53.99 -46.01
CA THR A 5 -4.33 -54.10 -44.57
C THR A 5 -5.34 -53.14 -43.95
N GLN A 6 -5.90 -53.59 -42.84
CA GLN A 6 -6.74 -52.88 -41.88
C GLN A 6 -5.95 -51.77 -41.15
N THR A 7 -5.49 -50.75 -41.88
CA THR A 7 -4.70 -49.63 -41.33
C THR A 7 -5.32 -48.26 -41.58
N ASP A 8 -6.33 -48.13 -42.46
CA ASP A 8 -6.87 -46.82 -42.84
C ASP A 8 -8.08 -46.33 -42.04
N LEU A 9 -8.66 -47.16 -41.15
CA LEU A 9 -9.86 -46.78 -40.37
C LEU A 9 -9.57 -46.20 -38.97
N VAL A 10 -8.31 -46.22 -38.51
CA VAL A 10 -7.93 -45.68 -37.18
C VAL A 10 -7.57 -44.19 -37.22
N TYR A 11 -7.40 -43.61 -38.42
CA TYR A 11 -6.92 -42.22 -38.57
C TYR A 11 -8.01 -41.14 -38.39
N SER A 12 -9.27 -41.50 -38.16
CA SER A 12 -10.37 -40.52 -38.23
C SER A 12 -10.86 -39.95 -36.89
N SER A 13 -10.69 -40.64 -35.74
CA SER A 13 -11.32 -40.16 -34.48
C SER A 13 -10.53 -39.09 -33.73
N ARG A 14 -9.19 -39.07 -33.85
CA ARG A 14 -8.33 -38.06 -33.17
C ARG A 14 -8.25 -36.75 -33.95
N SER A 15 -8.25 -36.82 -35.28
CA SER A 15 -8.24 -35.62 -36.15
C SER A 15 -9.55 -34.83 -36.02
N LEU A 16 -10.71 -35.51 -35.92
CA LEU A 16 -12.00 -34.87 -35.66
C LEU A 16 -12.07 -34.19 -34.28
N LYS A 17 -11.45 -34.78 -33.24
CA LYS A 17 -11.37 -34.16 -31.91
C LYS A 17 -10.48 -32.91 -31.92
N LEU A 18 -9.33 -32.96 -32.60
CA LEU A 18 -8.46 -31.80 -32.78
C LEU A 18 -9.13 -30.72 -33.63
N TRP A 19 -9.88 -31.12 -34.66
CA TRP A 19 -10.66 -30.21 -35.49
C TRP A 19 -11.75 -29.51 -34.69
N ASN A 20 -12.48 -30.23 -33.83
CA ASN A 20 -13.48 -29.62 -32.94
C ASN A 20 -12.84 -28.66 -31.93
N VAL A 21 -11.66 -28.98 -31.39
CA VAL A 21 -10.91 -28.06 -30.52
C VAL A 21 -10.50 -26.80 -31.28
N LEU A 22 -10.06 -26.94 -32.53
CA LEU A 22 -9.62 -25.83 -33.37
C LEU A 22 -10.79 -24.95 -33.82
N VAL A 23 -11.93 -25.54 -34.16
CA VAL A 23 -13.19 -24.84 -34.46
C VAL A 23 -13.71 -24.12 -33.21
N ASN A 24 -13.66 -24.75 -32.04
CA ASN A 24 -14.05 -24.09 -30.78
C ASN A 24 -13.11 -22.93 -30.42
N TRP A 25 -11.81 -23.06 -30.71
CA TRP A 25 -10.84 -21.98 -30.56
C TRP A 25 -11.10 -20.83 -31.54
N LEU A 26 -11.44 -21.13 -32.80
CA LEU A 26 -11.82 -20.14 -33.80
C LEU A 26 -13.13 -19.43 -33.43
N ASP A 27 -14.13 -20.16 -32.94
CA ASP A 27 -15.38 -19.56 -32.45
C ASP A 27 -15.13 -18.68 -31.22
N PHE A 28 -14.30 -19.13 -30.28
CA PHE A 28 -13.88 -18.31 -29.15
C PHE A 28 -13.16 -17.02 -29.59
N LEU A 29 -12.24 -17.10 -30.56
CA LEU A 29 -11.54 -15.95 -31.13
C LEU A 29 -12.49 -15.02 -31.91
N TYR A 30 -13.46 -15.58 -32.64
CA TYR A 30 -14.48 -14.82 -33.36
C TYR A 30 -15.42 -14.09 -32.38
N GLN A 31 -15.86 -14.74 -31.31
CA GLN A 31 -16.66 -14.14 -30.25
C GLN A 31 -15.88 -13.07 -29.49
N LEU A 32 -14.57 -13.27 -29.27
CA LEU A 32 -13.68 -12.26 -28.69
C LEU A 32 -13.54 -11.04 -29.61
N PHE A 33 -13.35 -11.27 -30.91
CA PHE A 33 -13.29 -10.21 -31.93
C PHE A 33 -14.61 -9.43 -32.02
N LEU A 34 -15.77 -10.09 -32.01
CA LEU A 34 -17.08 -9.42 -31.99
C LEU A 34 -17.32 -8.61 -30.70
N LYS A 35 -16.84 -9.09 -29.55
CA LYS A 35 -16.89 -8.33 -28.27
C LYS A 35 -16.02 -7.08 -28.33
N ILE A 36 -14.86 -7.14 -28.96
CA ILE A 36 -13.98 -5.98 -29.20
C ILE A 36 -14.66 -5.01 -30.18
N LEU A 37 -15.20 -5.50 -31.30
CA LEU A 37 -15.85 -4.66 -32.31
C LEU A 37 -17.08 -3.92 -31.75
N ARG A 38 -17.90 -4.60 -30.92
CA ARG A 38 -19.03 -3.95 -30.22
C ARG A 38 -18.57 -2.91 -29.19
N ALA A 39 -17.45 -3.14 -28.50
CA ALA A 39 -16.88 -2.17 -27.58
C ALA A 39 -16.37 -0.91 -28.30
N VAL A 40 -15.89 -1.05 -29.54
CA VAL A 40 -15.42 0.06 -30.38
C VAL A 40 -16.57 0.80 -31.07
N ALA A 41 -17.65 0.10 -31.45
CA ALA A 41 -18.81 0.69 -32.13
C ALA A 41 -19.66 1.62 -31.25
N HIS A 42 -19.50 1.59 -29.92
CA HIS A 42 -20.21 2.46 -28.97
C HIS A 42 -19.45 3.75 -28.61
N LEU A 43 -18.37 4.08 -29.31
CA LEU A 43 -17.68 5.38 -29.19
C LEU A 43 -18.00 6.27 -30.40
N PRO A 44 -18.55 7.49 -30.21
CA PRO A 44 -18.72 8.45 -31.30
C PRO A 44 -17.36 9.03 -31.72
N LEU A 45 -17.03 8.95 -33.01
CA LEU A 45 -15.86 9.62 -33.63
C LEU A 45 -16.34 10.96 -34.24
N LEU A 46 -15.66 12.11 -34.17
CA LEU A 46 -14.39 12.54 -33.60
C LEU A 46 -14.37 14.08 -33.58
N SER A 47 -13.80 14.68 -32.53
CA SER A 47 -12.86 15.79 -32.69
C SER A 47 -11.72 15.65 -31.67
N THR A 48 -10.60 15.17 -32.20
CA THR A 48 -9.18 15.35 -31.80
C THR A 48 -8.84 15.55 -30.31
N SER A 49 -8.31 14.51 -29.66
CA SER A 49 -6.93 14.44 -29.14
C SER A 49 -6.74 13.15 -28.33
N SER A 50 -5.58 12.53 -28.52
CA SER A 50 -5.28 11.13 -28.21
C SER A 50 -5.00 10.87 -26.73
N SER A 51 -5.79 9.99 -26.11
CA SER A 51 -5.44 9.30 -24.87
C SER A 51 -6.09 7.89 -24.78
N SER A 52 -5.23 6.92 -24.43
CA SER A 52 -5.39 5.58 -23.83
C SER A 52 -6.76 4.88 -23.71
N SER A 53 -6.78 3.54 -23.82
CA SER A 53 -6.81 2.67 -22.63
C SER A 53 -7.02 1.17 -22.91
N SER A 54 -6.06 0.38 -22.44
CA SER A 54 -6.26 -0.93 -21.82
C SER A 54 -7.06 -0.77 -20.52
N SER A 55 -8.18 -1.46 -20.36
CA SER A 55 -8.77 -1.69 -19.04
C SER A 55 -9.76 -2.86 -19.06
N LYS A 56 -9.55 -3.82 -18.16
CA LYS A 56 -10.63 -4.50 -17.42
C LYS A 56 -10.02 -5.17 -16.19
N ALA A 57 -9.58 -4.31 -15.25
CA ALA A 57 -9.35 -4.60 -13.83
C ALA A 57 -8.78 -3.39 -13.04
N LEU A 58 -8.52 -2.24 -13.67
CA LEU A 58 -7.95 -1.02 -13.04
C LEU A 58 -8.92 0.17 -13.01
N ALA A 59 -10.22 -0.06 -13.20
CA ALA A 59 -11.20 1.01 -13.40
C ALA A 59 -11.80 1.58 -12.10
N ASP A 60 -11.04 1.60 -11.01
CA ASP A 60 -11.31 2.52 -9.89
C ASP A 60 -9.99 2.99 -9.27
N GLY A 61 -9.23 3.71 -10.10
CA GLY A 61 -7.96 4.31 -9.72
C GLY A 61 -8.16 5.46 -8.74
N PHE A 62 -7.45 5.40 -7.61
CA PHE A 62 -7.15 6.58 -6.80
C PHE A 62 -6.44 7.61 -7.68
N LYS A 63 -7.09 8.75 -7.93
CA LYS A 63 -6.46 9.92 -8.56
C LYS A 63 -5.86 10.78 -7.46
N PRO A 64 -4.54 11.04 -7.44
CA PRO A 64 -3.96 12.00 -6.52
C PRO A 64 -4.53 13.39 -6.82
N LEU A 65 -5.02 14.07 -5.78
CA LEU A 65 -5.47 15.46 -5.90
C LEU A 65 -4.27 16.42 -6.01
N PRO A 66 -4.37 17.50 -6.80
CA PRO A 66 -3.29 18.46 -6.96
C PRO A 66 -3.00 19.19 -5.64
N VAL A 67 -1.70 19.39 -5.39
CA VAL A 67 -1.17 20.18 -4.27
C VAL A 67 -1.77 21.58 -4.37
N THR A 68 -2.69 21.90 -3.48
CA THR A 68 -3.22 23.26 -3.35
C THR A 68 -2.33 23.98 -2.34
N GLU A 69 -1.61 24.98 -2.82
CA GLU A 69 -0.83 25.88 -1.98
C GLU A 69 -1.76 26.57 -0.98
N LEU A 70 -1.48 26.42 0.32
CA LEU A 70 -2.18 27.12 1.38
C LEU A 70 -1.72 28.59 1.41
N PRO A 71 -2.61 29.57 1.68
CA PRO A 71 -2.23 30.97 1.72
C PRO A 71 -1.30 31.27 2.88
N GLU A 72 -0.20 31.98 2.60
CA GLU A 72 0.68 32.57 3.61
C GLU A 72 -0.10 33.59 4.46
N ILE A 73 -0.34 33.28 5.73
CA ILE A 73 -0.82 34.27 6.70
C ILE A 73 0.36 35.13 7.12
N SER A 74 0.40 36.32 6.53
CA SER A 74 1.25 37.46 6.87
C SER A 74 1.30 37.73 8.38
N ALA A 75 2.46 37.49 8.99
CA ALA A 75 2.76 37.93 10.34
C ALA A 75 3.10 39.43 10.34
N LYS A 76 2.14 40.26 10.73
CA LYS A 76 2.39 41.64 11.18
C LYS A 76 1.52 41.97 12.38
N SER A 77 2.12 41.97 13.57
CA SER A 77 2.05 43.11 14.49
C SER A 77 2.95 42.87 15.70
N THR A 78 4.06 43.60 15.70
CA THR A 78 4.86 43.93 16.88
C THR A 78 4.03 44.84 17.77
N VAL A 79 3.69 44.41 18.99
CA VAL A 79 3.27 45.31 20.07
C VAL A 79 4.09 44.97 21.31
N THR A 80 5.05 45.85 21.58
CA THR A 80 5.83 45.90 22.82
C THR A 80 4.97 46.45 23.94
N VAL A 81 4.75 45.69 25.01
CA VAL A 81 4.39 46.25 26.32
C VAL A 81 5.16 45.49 27.41
N LYS A 82 6.11 46.19 28.05
CA LYS A 82 6.57 45.88 29.41
C LYS A 82 5.61 46.58 30.37
N ILE A 83 5.22 45.93 31.47
CA ILE A 83 5.13 46.48 32.84
C ILE A 83 4.80 45.35 33.84
N ASP A 84 5.68 45.26 34.83
CA ASP A 84 5.59 44.92 36.25
C ASP A 84 4.76 43.76 36.84
N SER A 85 5.45 43.20 37.84
CA SER A 85 5.08 42.18 38.80
C SER A 85 3.77 42.42 39.55
N ALA A 86 2.92 41.41 39.54
CA ALA A 86 2.02 41.11 40.66
C ALA A 86 1.80 39.59 40.73
N ARG A 87 2.13 39.01 41.89
CA ARG A 87 1.85 37.62 42.26
C ARG A 87 0.38 37.30 42.02
N ARG A 88 0.09 36.35 41.14
CA ARG A 88 -1.18 35.62 41.10
C ARG A 88 -0.87 34.14 41.19
N SER A 89 -1.62 33.49 42.07
CA SER A 89 -1.66 32.06 42.36
C SER A 89 -1.47 31.22 41.09
N SER A 90 -0.44 30.39 41.13
CA SER A 90 -0.15 29.34 40.15
C SER A 90 -1.24 28.27 40.23
N ASP A 91 -2.32 28.49 39.48
CA ASP A 91 -3.07 27.40 38.87
C ASP A 91 -2.26 27.01 37.63
N GLU A 92 -1.33 26.06 37.83
CA GLU A 92 -0.57 25.49 36.71
C GLU A 92 -1.54 24.71 35.84
N GLY A 93 -2.10 25.40 34.84
CA GLY A 93 -2.77 24.77 33.71
C GLY A 93 -1.80 23.80 33.07
N GLN A 94 -1.96 22.52 33.40
CA GLN A 94 -1.16 21.43 32.87
C GLN A 94 -1.38 21.40 31.35
N VAL A 95 -0.44 21.99 30.60
CA VAL A 95 -0.43 21.89 29.14
C VAL A 95 -0.33 20.41 28.82
N ARG A 96 -1.46 19.79 28.42
CA ARG A 96 -1.49 18.40 28.02
C ARG A 96 -0.62 18.29 26.77
N SER A 97 0.58 17.74 26.90
CA SER A 97 1.45 17.51 25.75
C SER A 97 0.78 16.47 24.85
N ILE A 98 0.58 16.80 23.57
CA ILE A 98 0.05 15.87 22.58
C ILE A 98 0.98 14.64 22.52
N PRO A 99 0.47 13.41 22.67
CA PRO A 99 1.30 12.22 22.53
C PRO A 99 1.95 12.13 21.15
N ARG A 100 3.16 11.54 21.08
CA ARG A 100 3.83 11.27 19.80
C ARG A 100 2.93 10.47 18.87
N LEU A 101 3.00 10.78 17.58
CA LEU A 101 2.27 10.06 16.55
C LEU A 101 2.83 8.63 16.44
N THR A 102 1.98 7.62 16.27
CA THR A 102 2.39 6.27 15.89
C THR A 102 2.19 6.12 14.39
N VAL A 103 3.27 5.86 13.66
CA VAL A 103 3.26 5.68 12.21
C VAL A 103 3.58 4.22 11.91
N VAL A 104 2.59 3.52 11.36
CA VAL A 104 2.72 2.17 10.85
C VAL A 104 3.09 2.24 9.37
N LEU A 105 4.18 1.60 8.99
CA LEU A 105 4.70 1.62 7.62
C LEU A 105 4.67 0.22 7.03
N ASP A 106 4.03 0.10 5.87
CA ASP A 106 4.23 -1.07 5.02
C ASP A 106 5.64 -1.07 4.39
N VAL A 107 6.07 -2.22 3.83
CA VAL A 107 7.43 -2.41 3.30
C VAL A 107 7.42 -2.53 1.78
N ASP A 108 6.81 -3.60 1.26
CA ASP A 108 6.87 -3.96 -0.14
C ASP A 108 6.02 -3.00 -0.98
N GLU A 109 6.61 -2.42 -2.02
CA GLU A 109 6.01 -1.35 -2.85
C GLU A 109 5.68 -0.05 -2.08
N THR A 110 5.98 0.04 -0.79
CA THR A 110 5.81 1.24 0.03
C THR A 110 7.16 1.90 0.34
N LEU A 111 8.09 1.17 0.97
CA LEU A 111 9.44 1.63 1.33
C LEU A 111 10.51 1.10 0.38
N VAL A 112 10.28 -0.07 -0.22
CA VAL A 112 11.21 -0.75 -1.12
C VAL A 112 10.43 -1.43 -2.25
N SER A 113 11.14 -1.89 -3.29
CA SER A 113 10.61 -2.79 -4.29
C SER A 113 11.51 -4.02 -4.38
N ALA A 114 10.94 -5.20 -4.18
CA ALA A 114 11.70 -6.45 -4.10
C ALA A 114 11.29 -7.43 -5.21
N TYR A 115 12.29 -8.08 -5.79
CA TYR A 115 12.13 -9.02 -6.88
C TYR A 115 12.92 -10.28 -6.58
N GLU A 116 12.34 -11.45 -6.85
CA GLU A 116 13.16 -12.66 -6.97
C GLU A 116 14.19 -12.44 -8.07
N SER A 117 15.47 -12.63 -7.77
CA SER A 117 16.57 -12.22 -8.67
C SER A 117 16.50 -12.90 -10.04
N SER A 118 15.93 -14.11 -10.12
CA SER A 118 15.70 -14.82 -11.39
C SER A 118 14.56 -14.24 -12.22
N SER A 119 13.62 -13.54 -11.59
CA SER A 119 12.44 -12.94 -12.21
C SER A 119 12.69 -11.49 -12.65
N LEU A 120 13.74 -10.84 -12.13
CA LEU A 120 14.12 -9.48 -12.47
C LEU A 120 14.82 -9.44 -13.83
N THR A 121 14.24 -8.73 -14.80
CA THR A 121 14.87 -8.58 -16.11
C THR A 121 16.13 -7.74 -16.01
N SER A 122 17.15 -8.10 -16.80
CA SER A 122 18.42 -7.35 -16.85
C SER A 122 18.20 -5.89 -17.23
N THR A 123 17.25 -5.61 -18.13
CA THR A 123 16.89 -4.25 -18.54
C THR A 123 16.41 -3.40 -17.36
N ILE A 124 15.46 -3.90 -16.57
CA ILE A 124 14.94 -3.16 -15.40
C ILE A 124 16.06 -2.95 -14.38
N ARG A 125 16.84 -3.99 -14.10
CA ARG A 125 17.97 -3.92 -13.17
C ARG A 125 18.98 -2.86 -13.60
N THR A 126 19.46 -2.91 -14.84
CA THR A 126 20.46 -1.97 -15.35
C THR A 126 19.92 -0.54 -15.35
N GLN A 127 18.69 -0.31 -15.82
CA GLN A 127 18.08 1.01 -15.83
C GLN A 127 17.96 1.61 -14.43
N ALA A 128 17.52 0.82 -13.45
CA ALA A 128 17.40 1.25 -12.06
C ALA A 128 18.77 1.65 -11.47
N ILE A 129 19.80 0.82 -11.70
CA ILE A 129 21.16 1.04 -11.20
C ILE A 129 21.79 2.28 -11.85
N GLU A 130 21.69 2.40 -13.18
CA GLU A 130 22.21 3.55 -13.93
C GLU A 130 21.52 4.85 -13.54
N ALA A 131 20.23 4.79 -13.20
CA ALA A 131 19.49 5.93 -12.67
C ALA A 131 19.81 6.25 -11.19
N GLY A 132 20.69 5.47 -10.54
CA GLY A 132 21.19 5.75 -9.19
C GLY A 132 20.30 5.24 -8.06
N LEU A 133 19.36 4.33 -8.32
CA LEU A 133 18.60 3.68 -7.25
C LEU A 133 19.54 2.85 -6.36
N LYS A 134 19.43 3.05 -5.05
CA LYS A 134 20.09 2.20 -4.07
C LYS A 134 19.44 0.83 -4.09
N TRP A 135 20.27 -0.21 -4.01
CA TRP A 135 19.80 -1.59 -4.03
C TRP A 135 20.73 -2.49 -3.24
N PHE A 136 20.23 -3.65 -2.85
CA PHE A 136 21.00 -4.71 -2.23
C PHE A 136 20.36 -6.06 -2.53
N GLU A 137 21.10 -7.14 -2.28
CA GLU A 137 20.61 -8.51 -2.39
C GLU A 137 20.51 -9.13 -1.00
N ILE A 138 19.49 -9.97 -0.81
CA ILE A 138 19.30 -10.79 0.39
C ILE A 138 18.98 -12.22 0.01
N ASP A 139 19.46 -13.14 0.84
CA ASP A 139 19.14 -14.56 0.74
C ASP A 139 18.08 -14.91 1.77
N CYS A 140 16.92 -15.36 1.30
CA CYS A 140 15.78 -15.71 2.14
C CYS A 140 15.65 -17.22 2.22
N ILE A 141 15.83 -17.77 3.41
CA ILE A 141 15.77 -19.21 3.66
C ILE A 141 14.31 -19.58 3.97
N SER A 142 13.64 -20.29 3.05
CA SER A 142 12.26 -20.72 3.28
C SER A 142 12.22 -21.94 4.19
N SER A 143 11.69 -21.76 5.40
CA SER A 143 11.49 -22.81 6.40
C SER A 143 10.50 -23.92 5.99
N THR A 144 9.65 -23.69 4.97
CA THR A 144 8.49 -24.53 4.65
C THR A 144 8.65 -25.46 3.45
N LYS A 145 9.71 -25.32 2.64
CA LYS A 145 9.94 -26.17 1.46
C LYS A 145 11.13 -27.09 1.66
N VAL A 146 10.90 -28.18 2.38
CA VAL A 146 11.85 -29.29 2.50
C VAL A 146 11.54 -30.31 1.41
N TYR A 147 12.23 -30.24 0.27
CA TYR A 147 12.32 -31.38 -0.66
C TYR A 147 13.78 -31.85 -0.57
N ASN A 148 14.02 -33.10 -0.14
CA ASN A 148 15.34 -33.69 0.15
C ASN A 148 16.09 -33.23 1.43
N GLY A 149 15.48 -32.45 2.34
CA GLY A 149 16.13 -32.08 3.61
C GLY A 149 16.93 -30.77 3.59
N GLU A 150 17.14 -30.18 2.41
CA GLU A 150 17.84 -28.90 2.26
C GLU A 150 16.86 -27.72 2.22
N PRO A 151 17.18 -26.59 2.88
CA PRO A 151 16.33 -25.42 2.86
C PRO A 151 16.36 -24.73 1.48
N LYS A 152 15.19 -24.30 0.97
CA LYS A 152 15.14 -23.51 -0.27
C LYS A 152 15.62 -22.08 0.01
N ILE A 153 16.74 -21.70 -0.60
CA ILE A 153 17.24 -20.32 -0.61
C ILE A 153 16.60 -19.59 -1.80
N ASN A 154 15.93 -18.47 -1.53
CA ASN A 154 15.47 -17.54 -2.56
C ASN A 154 16.39 -16.32 -2.56
N HIS A 155 17.01 -16.02 -3.68
CA HIS A 155 17.78 -14.79 -3.88
C HIS A 155 16.83 -13.66 -4.25
N VAL A 156 16.87 -12.57 -3.49
CA VAL A 156 15.98 -11.42 -3.70
C VAL A 156 16.82 -10.17 -3.90
N THR A 157 16.55 -9.44 -4.98
CA THR A 157 17.10 -8.12 -5.25
C THR A 157 16.10 -7.07 -4.80
N VAL A 158 16.54 -6.17 -3.92
CA VAL A 158 15.72 -5.13 -3.31
C VAL A 158 16.22 -3.76 -3.76
N PHE A 159 15.32 -2.92 -4.26
CA PHE A 159 15.56 -1.50 -4.55
C PHE A 159 14.92 -0.64 -3.46
N GLU A 160 15.69 0.29 -2.90
CA GLU A 160 15.17 1.25 -1.93
C GLU A 160 14.35 2.34 -2.64
N ARG A 161 13.21 2.71 -2.08
CA ARG A 161 12.48 3.89 -2.56
C ARG A 161 13.32 5.14 -2.33
N PRO A 162 13.44 6.06 -3.31
CA PRO A 162 14.24 7.26 -3.14
C PRO A 162 13.88 8.03 -1.86
N GLY A 163 14.91 8.41 -1.11
CA GLY A 163 14.74 9.14 0.15
C GLY A 163 14.45 8.28 1.39
N LEU A 164 14.35 6.95 1.28
CA LEU A 164 14.01 6.03 2.38
C LEU A 164 14.71 6.33 3.72
N HIS A 165 16.04 6.38 3.72
CA HIS A 165 16.82 6.62 4.95
C HIS A 165 16.56 8.00 5.56
N GLN A 166 16.44 9.03 4.72
CA GLN A 166 16.12 10.38 5.18
C GLN A 166 14.69 10.46 5.72
N PHE A 167 13.76 9.75 5.10
CA PHE A 167 12.37 9.65 5.52
C PHE A 167 12.25 9.04 6.92
N LEU A 168 12.83 7.86 7.14
CA LEU A 168 12.82 7.18 8.44
C LEU A 168 13.47 8.04 9.54
N GLU A 169 14.63 8.64 9.24
CA GLU A 169 15.31 9.53 10.17
C GLU A 169 14.43 10.73 10.57
N LYS A 170 13.82 11.43 9.61
CA LYS A 170 12.97 12.59 9.92
C LYS A 170 11.71 12.19 10.69
N LEU A 171 11.07 11.08 10.32
CA LEU A 171 9.90 10.59 11.05
C LEU A 171 10.23 10.24 12.51
N SER A 172 11.38 9.61 12.75
CA SER A 172 11.81 9.19 14.10
C SER A 172 11.94 10.36 15.08
N GLN A 173 12.05 11.60 14.59
CA GLN A 173 12.14 12.79 15.43
C GLN A 173 10.82 13.14 16.11
N PHE A 174 9.66 12.78 15.52
CA PHE A 174 8.35 13.17 16.03
C PHE A 174 7.32 12.04 16.13
N ALA A 175 7.61 10.86 15.57
CA ALA A 175 6.74 9.69 15.62
C ALA A 175 7.44 8.45 16.22
N ASN A 176 6.64 7.52 16.72
CA ASN A 176 7.04 6.14 16.97
C ASN A 176 6.77 5.35 15.68
N LEU A 177 7.75 4.61 15.20
CA LEU A 177 7.71 3.93 13.90
C LEU A 177 7.52 2.43 14.10
N ILE A 178 6.50 1.88 13.45
CA ILE A 178 6.23 0.45 13.46
C ILE A 178 6.24 -0.03 12.02
N VAL A 179 7.03 -1.04 11.69
CA VAL A 179 6.87 -1.74 10.42
C VAL A 179 5.73 -2.74 10.57
N PHE A 180 4.76 -2.74 9.67
CA PHE A 180 3.76 -3.79 9.59
C PHE A 180 3.63 -4.25 8.15
N THR A 181 4.15 -5.43 7.82
CA THR A 181 4.16 -5.99 6.47
C THR A 181 3.36 -7.29 6.39
N ALA A 182 2.72 -7.51 5.25
CA ALA A 182 2.17 -8.80 4.88
C ALA A 182 3.26 -9.78 4.40
N GLY A 183 4.54 -9.44 4.45
CA GLY A 183 5.66 -10.33 4.18
C GLY A 183 5.89 -11.35 5.29
N LEU A 184 6.30 -12.57 4.91
CA LEU A 184 6.75 -13.57 5.89
C LEU A 184 8.03 -13.09 6.58
N GLU A 185 8.17 -13.46 7.84
CA GLU A 185 9.29 -13.02 8.67
C GLU A 185 10.66 -13.44 8.12
N ASP A 186 10.79 -14.66 7.59
CA ASP A 186 12.02 -15.18 6.97
C ASP A 186 12.54 -14.31 5.79
N TYR A 187 11.64 -13.52 5.18
CA TYR A 187 11.96 -12.56 4.13
C TYR A 187 12.08 -11.14 4.68
N ALA A 188 11.07 -10.70 5.43
CA ALA A 188 10.92 -9.31 5.82
C ALA A 188 11.93 -8.89 6.90
N ARG A 189 12.29 -9.79 7.82
CA ARG A 189 13.25 -9.48 8.90
C ARG A 189 14.63 -9.07 8.37
N PRO A 190 15.34 -9.87 7.55
CA PRO A 190 16.64 -9.47 7.03
C PRO A 190 16.58 -8.23 6.12
N LEU A 191 15.46 -8.03 5.42
CA LEU A 191 15.24 -6.82 4.63
C LEU A 191 15.15 -5.58 5.53
N VAL A 192 14.29 -5.63 6.55
CA VAL A 192 14.08 -4.51 7.48
C VAL A 192 15.38 -4.19 8.24
N ASP A 193 16.14 -5.20 8.64
CA ASP A 193 17.48 -5.03 9.25
C ASP A 193 18.43 -4.22 8.34
N ARG A 194 18.30 -4.35 7.02
CA ARG A 194 19.17 -3.65 6.08
C ARG A 194 18.80 -2.20 5.86
N ILE A 195 17.51 -1.86 5.90
CA ILE A 195 17.02 -0.50 5.70
C ILE A 195 17.00 0.33 7.00
N ASP A 196 16.80 -0.30 8.16
CA ASP A 196 16.76 0.36 9.48
C ASP A 196 18.16 0.54 10.08
N THR A 197 19.03 1.24 9.34
CA THR A 197 20.47 1.39 9.69
C THR A 197 20.72 2.19 10.97
N LYS A 198 19.74 2.99 11.42
CA LYS A 198 19.82 3.83 12.63
C LYS A 198 18.99 3.30 13.80
N HIS A 199 18.39 2.11 13.67
CA HIS A 199 17.54 1.48 14.68
C HIS A 199 16.43 2.42 15.19
N VAL A 200 15.75 3.07 14.25
CA VAL A 200 14.69 4.05 14.54
C VAL A 200 13.30 3.41 14.62
N LEU A 201 13.16 2.15 14.21
CA LEU A 201 11.92 1.40 14.33
C LEU A 201 11.70 0.93 15.77
N ASN A 202 10.52 1.20 16.30
CA ASN A 202 10.10 0.80 17.65
C ASN A 202 9.58 -0.64 17.70
N ASP A 203 8.91 -1.10 16.64
CA ASP A 203 8.35 -2.44 16.58
C ASP A 203 8.23 -2.95 15.13
N ARG A 204 8.08 -4.27 14.97
CA ARG A 204 8.02 -4.96 13.67
C ARG A 204 6.97 -6.07 13.71
N LEU A 205 5.92 -5.90 12.93
CA LEU A 205 4.82 -6.83 12.76
C LEU A 205 4.90 -7.45 11.35
N TYR A 206 4.92 -8.78 11.29
CA TYR A 206 5.03 -9.54 10.04
C TYR A 206 3.70 -10.23 9.70
N ARG A 207 3.68 -11.01 8.62
CA ARG A 207 2.48 -11.74 8.15
C ARG A 207 1.69 -12.47 9.26
N PRO A 208 2.30 -13.16 10.25
CA PRO A 208 1.54 -13.83 11.31
C PRO A 208 0.68 -12.90 12.18
N CYS A 209 0.99 -11.60 12.21
CA CYS A 209 0.21 -10.58 12.92
C CYS A 209 -0.97 -10.05 12.09
N THR A 210 -1.07 -10.41 10.81
CA THR A 210 -2.20 -10.04 9.96
C THR A 210 -3.41 -10.92 10.23
N VAL A 211 -4.59 -10.43 9.91
CA VAL A 211 -5.86 -11.16 10.05
C VAL A 211 -6.51 -11.38 8.69
N SER A 212 -7.25 -12.48 8.57
CA SER A 212 -8.10 -12.75 7.40
C SER A 212 -9.52 -12.28 7.68
N THR A 213 -10.12 -11.62 6.69
CA THR A 213 -11.52 -11.19 6.71
C THR A 213 -12.24 -11.78 5.50
N GLN A 214 -13.57 -11.67 5.46
CA GLN A 214 -14.32 -12.08 4.26
C GLN A 214 -14.03 -11.22 3.02
N TYR A 215 -13.37 -10.06 3.17
CA TYR A 215 -13.08 -9.11 2.08
C TYR A 215 -11.62 -9.11 1.66
N GLY A 216 -10.76 -9.87 2.34
CA GLY A 216 -9.33 -9.89 2.06
C GLY A 216 -8.55 -10.61 3.13
N ASP A 217 -7.47 -11.24 2.68
CA ASP A 217 -6.42 -11.76 3.55
C ASP A 217 -5.39 -10.68 3.86
N HIS A 218 -4.58 -10.95 4.89
CA HIS A 218 -3.47 -10.10 5.28
C HIS A 218 -3.85 -8.66 5.68
N VAL A 219 -5.05 -8.49 6.26
CA VAL A 219 -5.49 -7.22 6.82
C VAL A 219 -4.70 -6.92 8.09
N LYS A 220 -4.26 -5.67 8.23
CA LYS A 220 -3.42 -5.17 9.32
C LYS A 220 -4.28 -4.48 10.35
N ASP A 221 -4.70 -5.22 11.38
CA ASP A 221 -5.46 -4.63 12.49
C ASP A 221 -4.56 -3.72 13.33
N LEU A 222 -4.78 -2.40 13.22
CA LEU A 222 -3.96 -1.39 13.90
C LEU A 222 -4.04 -1.45 15.42
N SER A 223 -5.05 -2.12 15.99
CA SER A 223 -5.13 -2.37 17.44
C SER A 223 -3.97 -3.21 17.97
N SER A 224 -3.33 -3.99 17.09
CA SER A 224 -2.11 -4.75 17.39
C SER A 224 -0.86 -3.86 17.50
N ALA A 225 -0.87 -2.69 16.83
CA ALA A 225 0.25 -1.75 16.82
C ALA A 225 0.11 -0.65 17.89
N SER A 226 -1.11 -0.18 18.16
CA SER A 226 -1.37 0.88 19.12
C SER A 226 -2.81 0.86 19.62
N LYS A 227 -3.03 1.27 20.88
CA LYS A 227 -4.38 1.43 21.45
C LYS A 227 -5.01 2.78 21.14
N ASN A 228 -4.21 3.79 20.79
CA ASN A 228 -4.68 5.15 20.58
C ASN A 228 -4.89 5.44 19.09
N MET A 229 -6.10 5.19 18.59
CA MET A 229 -6.45 5.45 17.18
C MET A 229 -6.49 6.93 16.81
N CYS A 230 -6.63 7.86 17.77
CA CYS A 230 -6.51 9.29 17.47
C CYS A 230 -5.08 9.68 17.08
N ARG A 231 -4.09 8.90 17.50
CA ARG A 231 -2.65 9.17 17.30
C ARG A 231 -1.94 8.03 16.56
N THR A 232 -2.66 7.27 15.73
CA THR A 232 -2.10 6.17 14.94
C THR A 232 -2.47 6.34 13.47
N VAL A 233 -1.50 6.17 12.57
CA VAL A 233 -1.72 6.20 11.13
C VAL A 233 -0.97 5.05 10.47
N ILE A 234 -1.48 4.55 9.35
CA ILE A 234 -0.80 3.56 8.52
C ILE A 234 -0.58 4.11 7.11
N VAL A 235 0.62 3.92 6.57
CA VAL A 235 0.95 4.20 5.16
C VAL A 235 1.11 2.88 4.44
N ASP A 236 0.28 2.65 3.43
CA ASP A 236 0.21 1.38 2.71
C ASP A 236 -0.20 1.62 1.25
N ASN A 237 0.41 0.89 0.33
CA ASN A 237 0.05 0.94 -1.09
C ASN A 237 -1.25 0.18 -1.39
N ASN A 238 -1.63 -0.77 -0.53
CA ASN A 238 -2.84 -1.55 -0.65
C ASN A 238 -3.90 -1.07 0.37
N PRO A 239 -4.99 -0.42 -0.07
CA PRO A 239 -6.05 0.01 0.83
C PRO A 239 -6.62 -1.11 1.71
N TYR A 240 -6.75 -2.32 1.19
CA TYR A 240 -7.29 -3.46 1.93
C TYR A 240 -6.47 -3.82 3.17
N SER A 241 -5.18 -3.45 3.20
CA SER A 241 -4.33 -3.64 4.38
C SER A 241 -4.89 -2.92 5.61
N PHE A 242 -5.53 -1.76 5.47
CA PHE A 242 -6.09 -1.00 6.59
C PHE A 242 -7.62 -0.99 6.60
N LEU A 243 -8.23 -2.03 6.01
CA LEU A 243 -9.69 -2.15 5.88
C LEU A 243 -10.45 -1.99 7.21
N LEU A 244 -9.89 -2.48 8.33
CA LEU A 244 -10.55 -2.42 9.63
C LEU A 244 -10.57 -1.01 10.25
N GLN A 245 -9.64 -0.14 9.84
CA GLN A 245 -9.49 1.24 10.32
C GLN A 245 -9.30 2.23 9.16
N PRO A 246 -10.31 2.40 8.29
CA PRO A 246 -10.19 3.21 7.07
C PRO A 246 -9.86 4.68 7.34
N LEU A 247 -10.28 5.20 8.50
CA LEU A 247 -10.01 6.58 8.94
C LEU A 247 -8.56 6.82 9.37
N ASN A 248 -7.74 5.78 9.44
CA ASN A 248 -6.34 5.85 9.87
C ASN A 248 -5.36 5.58 8.71
N GLY A 249 -5.87 5.30 7.50
CA GLY A 249 -5.07 4.94 6.34
C GLY A 249 -4.64 6.12 5.48
N ILE A 250 -3.38 6.10 5.06
CA ILE A 250 -2.80 6.95 4.02
C ILE A 250 -2.47 6.04 2.84
N PRO A 251 -3.32 6.00 1.79
CA PRO A 251 -2.99 5.25 0.58
C PRO A 251 -1.80 5.91 -0.14
N CYS A 252 -0.79 5.13 -0.47
CA CYS A 252 0.37 5.60 -1.24
C CYS A 252 0.43 4.95 -2.63
N VAL A 253 1.08 5.59 -3.60
CA VAL A 253 1.32 4.96 -4.91
C VAL A 253 2.40 3.89 -4.75
N PRO A 254 2.17 2.66 -5.27
CA PRO A 254 3.16 1.60 -5.32
C PRO A 254 4.48 2.07 -5.95
N PHE A 255 5.59 1.67 -5.35
CA PHE A 255 6.94 1.91 -5.82
C PHE A 255 7.53 0.68 -6.54
N SER A 256 8.23 0.93 -7.63
CA SER A 256 8.94 -0.07 -8.42
C SER A 256 10.32 0.44 -8.86
N ALA A 257 11.21 -0.50 -9.22
CA ALA A 257 12.54 -0.17 -9.75
C ALA A 257 12.50 0.67 -11.05
N GLN A 258 11.35 0.76 -11.71
CA GLN A 258 11.14 1.57 -12.91
C GLN A 258 10.87 3.06 -12.61
N GLN A 259 10.80 3.44 -11.33
CA GLN A 259 10.49 4.81 -10.89
C GLN A 259 11.67 5.42 -10.10
N PRO A 260 12.85 5.61 -10.73
CA PRO A 260 14.03 6.12 -10.02
C PRO A 260 13.89 7.56 -9.52
N ASN A 261 12.96 8.32 -10.10
CA ASN A 261 12.66 9.70 -9.72
C ASN A 261 11.41 9.81 -8.83
N ASP A 262 10.94 8.73 -8.20
CA ASP A 262 9.87 8.81 -7.19
C ASP A 262 10.28 9.76 -6.06
N THR A 263 9.40 10.67 -5.68
CA THR A 263 9.65 11.60 -4.56
C THR A 263 8.62 11.47 -3.45
N GLN A 264 7.77 10.44 -3.49
CA GLN A 264 6.54 10.40 -2.71
C GLN A 264 6.79 10.36 -1.20
N LEU A 265 7.84 9.67 -0.75
CA LEU A 265 8.17 9.61 0.67
C LEU A 265 8.48 11.00 1.23
N LEU A 266 9.30 11.79 0.53
CA LEU A 266 9.81 13.06 1.04
C LEU A 266 8.88 14.24 0.75
N ASP A 267 8.23 14.25 -0.42
CA ASP A 267 7.46 15.40 -0.89
C ASP A 267 5.97 15.30 -0.52
N VAL A 268 5.46 14.07 -0.30
CA VAL A 268 4.02 13.83 -0.11
C VAL A 268 3.72 13.25 1.27
N ILE A 269 4.33 12.12 1.61
CA ILE A 269 4.01 11.38 2.83
C ILE A 269 4.61 12.08 4.06
N LEU A 270 5.88 12.47 4.02
CA LEU A 270 6.54 13.11 5.15
C LEU A 270 5.88 14.43 5.58
N PRO A 271 5.54 15.38 4.69
CA PRO A 271 4.87 16.61 5.09
C PRO A 271 3.48 16.36 5.67
N LEU A 272 2.73 15.40 5.10
CA LEU A 272 1.43 15.00 5.65
C LEU A 272 1.57 14.42 7.06
N LEU A 273 2.50 13.49 7.28
CA LEU A 273 2.76 12.92 8.60
C LEU A 273 3.21 13.98 9.60
N LYS A 274 3.98 14.98 9.15
CA LYS A 274 4.39 16.12 9.98
C LYS A 274 3.19 16.97 10.40
N GLN A 275 2.29 17.30 9.47
CA GLN A 275 1.03 18.00 9.80
C GLN A 275 0.19 17.20 10.80
N LEU A 276 -0.02 15.91 10.54
CA LEU A 276 -0.79 15.02 11.43
C LEU A 276 -0.14 14.87 12.81
N SER A 277 1.17 15.08 12.94
CA SER A 277 1.84 15.05 14.24
C SER A 277 1.39 16.17 15.18
N GLU A 278 0.81 17.24 14.64
CA GLU A 278 0.35 18.43 15.36
C GLU A 278 -1.15 18.34 15.75
N GLU A 279 -1.90 17.40 15.17
CA GLU A 279 -3.33 17.19 15.45
C GLU A 279 -3.57 16.34 16.70
N GLU A 280 -4.61 16.60 17.48
CA GLU A 280 -4.98 15.70 18.60
C GLU A 280 -5.61 14.39 18.12
N ASP A 281 -6.34 14.44 16.99
CA ASP A 281 -6.95 13.30 16.31
C ASP A 281 -6.69 13.39 14.81
N VAL A 282 -5.99 12.40 14.26
CA VAL A 282 -5.63 12.33 12.84
C VAL A 282 -6.80 12.01 11.92
N ARG A 283 -7.86 11.39 12.46
CA ARG A 283 -8.93 10.76 11.66
C ARG A 283 -9.78 11.77 10.88
N PRO A 284 -10.18 12.93 11.42
CA PRO A 284 -10.90 13.94 10.65
C PRO A 284 -10.08 14.46 9.46
N ALA A 285 -8.80 14.79 9.68
CA ALA A 285 -7.92 15.28 8.62
C ALA A 285 -7.69 14.23 7.53
N LEU A 286 -7.56 12.95 7.90
CA LEU A 286 -7.45 11.84 6.94
C LEU A 286 -8.76 11.58 6.20
N TYR A 287 -9.91 11.70 6.88
CA TYR A 287 -11.22 11.58 6.25
C TYR A 287 -11.40 12.64 5.17
N ASP A 288 -11.16 13.92 5.50
CA ASP A 288 -11.31 15.04 4.56
C ASP A 288 -10.36 14.93 3.36
N ARG A 289 -9.20 14.28 3.55
CA ARG A 289 -8.19 14.13 2.50
C ARG A 289 -8.46 12.95 1.55
N PHE A 290 -8.95 11.82 2.08
CA PHE A 290 -8.97 10.56 1.33
C PHE A 290 -10.36 9.96 1.14
N HIS A 291 -11.34 10.26 2.01
CA HIS A 291 -12.67 9.66 1.97
C HIS A 291 -12.65 8.12 1.86
N MET A 292 -11.72 7.49 2.60
CA MET A 292 -11.54 6.04 2.56
C MET A 292 -12.81 5.24 2.93
N PRO A 293 -13.62 5.66 3.93
CA PRO A 293 -14.92 5.05 4.18
C PRO A 293 -15.79 4.89 2.93
N GLU A 294 -15.99 5.98 2.20
CA GLU A 294 -16.80 6.01 0.98
C GLU A 294 -16.13 5.24 -0.17
N TRP A 295 -14.79 5.25 -0.23
CA TRP A 295 -14.05 4.43 -1.18
C TRP A 295 -14.33 2.93 -0.98
N PHE A 296 -14.31 2.44 0.26
CA PHE A 296 -14.62 1.04 0.57
C PHE A 296 -16.08 0.68 0.32
N GLU A 297 -17.01 1.59 0.61
CA GLU A 297 -18.43 1.39 0.28
C GLU A 297 -18.64 1.21 -1.23
N LYS A 298 -17.93 1.98 -2.07
CA LYS A 298 -17.95 1.82 -3.53
C LYS A 298 -17.35 0.47 -3.97
N GLN A 299 -16.41 -0.08 -3.22
CA GLN A 299 -15.89 -1.44 -3.44
C GLN A 299 -16.82 -2.54 -2.88
N GLY A 300 -17.99 -2.19 -2.35
CA GLY A 300 -18.98 -3.14 -1.83
C GLY A 300 -18.71 -3.62 -0.40
N ILE A 301 -17.89 -2.90 0.37
CA ILE A 301 -17.56 -3.25 1.76
C ILE A 301 -18.31 -2.34 2.74
N PRO A 302 -19.19 -2.89 3.60
CA PRO A 302 -20.03 -2.08 4.47
C PRO A 302 -19.29 -1.57 5.72
N ARG A 303 -19.73 -0.42 6.25
CA ARG A 303 -19.15 0.20 7.46
C ARG A 303 -19.15 -0.70 8.70
N SER A 304 -20.08 -1.66 8.77
CA SER A 304 -20.18 -2.63 9.87
C SER A 304 -18.94 -3.50 10.05
N CYS A 305 -18.06 -3.54 9.05
CA CYS A 305 -16.84 -4.33 9.08
C CYS A 305 -15.66 -3.61 9.72
N TRP A 306 -15.79 -2.32 9.99
CA TRP A 306 -14.72 -1.54 10.62
C TRP A 306 -14.79 -1.68 12.13
N THR A 307 -13.63 -1.76 12.78
CA THR A 307 -13.58 -1.80 14.24
C THR A 307 -14.06 -0.45 14.76
N SER A 308 -15.17 -0.44 15.49
CA SER A 308 -15.68 0.78 16.10
C SER A 308 -14.65 1.25 17.12
N SER A 309 -14.05 2.43 16.92
CA SER A 309 -13.35 3.08 18.02
C SER A 309 -14.39 3.32 19.10
N SER A 310 -14.25 2.65 20.24
CA SER A 310 -15.06 2.81 21.44
C SER A 310 -15.43 4.28 21.65
N SER A 311 -16.73 4.58 21.59
CA SER A 311 -17.29 5.84 22.09
C SER A 311 -16.93 6.00 23.58
N PRO A 312 -16.77 7.23 24.09
CA PRO A 312 -16.62 7.43 25.53
C PRO A 312 -17.89 6.91 26.20
N SER A 313 -17.72 5.96 27.12
CA SER A 313 -18.80 5.34 27.88
C SER A 313 -19.77 6.41 28.40
N GLN A 314 -21.02 6.38 27.92
CA GLN A 314 -22.10 7.01 28.65
C GLN A 314 -22.25 6.25 29.97
N VAL A 315 -22.07 6.99 31.06
CA VAL A 315 -22.39 6.53 32.42
C VAL A 315 -23.87 6.14 32.44
N PRO A 316 -24.26 4.94 32.90
CA PRO A 316 -25.66 4.61 33.09
C PRO A 316 -26.21 5.48 34.22
N ASP A 317 -27.23 6.27 33.91
CA ASP A 317 -28.10 6.93 34.87
C ASP A 317 -28.93 5.84 35.58
N GLU A 318 -28.45 5.38 36.74
CA GLU A 318 -29.27 4.59 37.67
C GLU A 318 -30.20 5.55 38.44
N SER A 319 -31.35 5.84 37.83
CA SER A 319 -32.50 6.39 38.53
C SER A 319 -33.78 5.66 38.12
N ARG A 320 -34.04 4.50 38.75
CA ARG A 320 -35.38 4.03 39.16
C ARG A 320 -35.34 2.70 39.91
#